data_AF-A0A9E5FII5-F1
#
_entry.id   AF-A0A9E5FII5-F1
#
_cell.length_a   1.000
_cell.length_b   1.000
_cell.length_c   1.000
_cell.angle_alpha   90.00
_cell.angle_beta   90.00
_cell.angle_gamma   90.00
#
_symmetry.space_group_name_H-M   'P 1'
#
loop_
_entity.id
_entity.type
_entity.pdbx_description
1 polymer ?
#
loop_
_entity_poly.entity_id
_entity_poly.type
_entity_poly.pdbx_seq_one_letter_code
_entity_poly.pdbx_strand_id
1 'polypeptide(L)'
;GAGFWLLGSSRSPWLFPCAVASGLFAIMLVEFLAKQLGGNQATALGLIFPAFFSIGIILISLAPKSAHIDLDRVVTGNLDLAPLDRLMVDGHDYGPRVAWSMALALGFIGFYLAAYWRHLHWILFDPAGAHAMGLKPDRALSILLLLTTCVITLAFETMGTVMVVSLLVAPGATAWLLSRNLTNYLLFTVAVSLGAALIGRFATLAIDASTTAATSCAALALFGTAFLLAPQEGLIARWRASIKIRERLDARLILVHLWHHEIRGDSEIECLASALEHHLNMPEVRLNKALNRLVKDQLAEKNGPLWQTTTAGTLLGRSLVEDDMGSRED
;
A
#
# COMPACT_ATOMS: atom_id res chain seq x y z
N GLY A 1 -26.75 10.57 -6.39
CA GLY A 1 -27.64 9.86 -7.34
C GLY A 1 -29.00 9.58 -6.73
N ALA A 2 -29.15 8.52 -5.92
CA ALA A 2 -30.45 8.08 -5.39
C ALA A 2 -31.18 9.14 -4.53
N GLY A 3 -30.48 9.86 -3.66
CA GLY A 3 -31.09 10.92 -2.83
C GLY A 3 -31.63 12.10 -3.64
N PHE A 4 -30.98 12.47 -4.75
CA PHE A 4 -31.47 13.53 -5.63
C PHE A 4 -32.75 13.11 -6.38
N TRP A 5 -32.80 11.85 -6.84
CA TRP A 5 -33.98 11.26 -7.46
C TRP A 5 -35.18 11.14 -6.49
N LEU A 6 -34.92 10.88 -5.21
CA LEU A 6 -35.95 10.77 -4.18
C LEU A 6 -36.42 12.12 -3.62
N LEU A 7 -35.53 13.12 -3.53
CA LEU A 7 -35.81 14.39 -2.82
C LEU A 7 -35.99 15.60 -3.75
N GLY A 8 -35.72 15.47 -5.05
CA GLY A 8 -36.02 16.49 -6.08
C GLY A 8 -35.36 17.86 -5.89
N SER A 9 -34.43 18.02 -4.94
CA SER A 9 -33.82 19.32 -4.59
C SER A 9 -32.36 19.17 -4.16
N SER A 10 -31.48 20.02 -4.72
CA SER A 10 -30.02 19.97 -4.52
C SER A 10 -29.53 20.57 -3.19
N ARG A 11 -30.43 21.11 -2.35
CA ARG A 11 -30.10 21.79 -1.07
C ARG A 11 -30.79 21.19 0.16
N SER A 12 -31.39 20.00 0.02
CA SER A 12 -32.06 19.38 1.16
C SER A 12 -31.04 18.87 2.20
N PRO A 13 -31.19 19.20 3.49
CA PRO A 13 -30.31 18.70 4.56
C PRO A 13 -30.28 17.16 4.65
N TRP A 14 -31.30 16.50 4.09
CA TRP A 14 -31.43 15.04 4.05
C TRP A 14 -30.49 14.32 3.08
N LEU A 15 -29.85 15.05 2.16
CA LEU A 15 -28.92 14.44 1.19
C LEU A 15 -27.70 13.83 1.86
N PHE A 16 -27.16 14.46 2.90
CA PHE A 16 -25.97 13.97 3.60
C PHE A 16 -26.24 12.64 4.33
N PRO A 17 -27.30 12.51 5.18
CA PRO A 17 -27.67 11.22 5.77
C PRO A 17 -27.90 10.11 4.74
N CYS A 18 -28.59 10.41 3.62
CA CYS A 18 -28.80 9.43 2.55
C CYS A 18 -27.48 8.99 1.88
N ALA A 19 -26.55 9.92 1.68
CA ALA A 19 -25.23 9.61 1.12
C ALA A 19 -24.43 8.72 2.07
N VAL A 20 -24.37 9.05 3.36
CA VAL A 20 -23.73 8.22 4.39
C VAL A 20 -24.36 6.82 4.44
N ALA A 21 -25.70 6.73 4.44
CA ALA A 21 -26.40 5.45 4.44
C ALA A 21 -26.07 4.61 3.19
N SER A 22 -25.97 5.23 2.01
CA SER A 22 -25.56 4.53 0.78
C SER A 22 -24.10 4.05 0.83
N GLY A 23 -23.21 4.82 1.47
CA GLY A 23 -21.82 4.43 1.69
C GLY A 23 -21.71 3.22 2.63
N LEU A 24 -22.44 3.23 3.74
CA LEU A 24 -22.51 2.09 4.66
C LEU A 24 -23.10 0.85 3.97
N PHE A 25 -24.13 1.01 3.15
CA PHE A 25 -24.70 -0.09 2.36
C PHE A 25 -23.66 -0.69 1.40
N ALA A 26 -22.87 0.14 0.73
CA ALA A 26 -21.79 -0.33 -0.13
C ALA A 26 -20.73 -1.13 0.64
N ILE A 27 -20.34 -0.68 1.84
CA ILE A 27 -19.39 -1.39 2.71
C ILE A 27 -19.95 -2.76 3.10
N MET A 28 -21.21 -2.83 3.54
CA MET A 28 -21.87 -4.10 3.88
C MET A 28 -21.91 -5.06 2.70
N LEU A 29 -22.17 -4.54 1.50
CA LEU A 29 -22.17 -5.35 0.29
C LEU A 29 -20.77 -5.91 -0.04
N VAL A 30 -19.71 -5.09 0.15
CA VAL A 30 -18.32 -5.55 0.00
C VAL A 30 -18.00 -6.64 1.00
N GLU A 31 -18.35 -6.48 2.27
CA GLU A 31 -18.12 -7.49 3.30
C GLU A 31 -18.88 -8.79 3.01
N PHE A 32 -20.14 -8.68 2.59
CA PHE A 32 -20.96 -9.84 2.21
C PHE A 32 -20.33 -10.59 1.03
N LEU A 33 -19.91 -9.87 -0.01
CA LEU A 33 -19.32 -10.48 -1.19
C LEU A 33 -17.93 -11.05 -0.91
N ALA A 34 -17.13 -10.41 -0.07
CA ALA A 34 -15.84 -10.94 0.37
C ALA A 34 -16.00 -12.28 1.08
N LYS A 35 -17.03 -12.45 1.93
CA LYS A 35 -17.34 -13.73 2.57
C LYS A 35 -17.68 -14.83 1.56
N GLN A 36 -18.39 -14.49 0.48
CA GLN A 36 -18.73 -15.44 -0.60
C GLN A 36 -17.50 -15.80 -1.46
N LEU A 37 -16.57 -14.87 -1.66
CA LEU A 37 -15.36 -15.04 -2.47
C LEU A 37 -14.17 -15.60 -1.68
N GLY A 38 -14.42 -16.45 -0.68
CA GLY A 38 -13.37 -17.09 0.12
C GLY A 38 -12.59 -16.13 1.03
N GLY A 39 -13.22 -15.04 1.47
CA GLY A 39 -12.61 -14.03 2.36
C GLY A 39 -11.75 -12.99 1.66
N ASN A 40 -11.64 -13.01 0.33
CA ASN A 40 -10.78 -12.10 -0.41
C ASN A 40 -11.45 -10.71 -0.60
N GLN A 41 -11.20 -9.82 0.36
CA GLN A 41 -11.70 -8.44 0.31
C GLN A 41 -11.20 -7.65 -0.91
N ALA A 42 -9.97 -7.90 -1.37
CA ALA A 42 -9.41 -7.21 -2.53
C ALA A 42 -10.19 -7.54 -3.80
N THR A 43 -10.57 -8.81 -3.98
CA THR A 43 -11.40 -9.24 -5.12
C THR A 43 -12.81 -8.65 -5.05
N ALA A 44 -13.44 -8.66 -3.87
CA ALA A 44 -14.78 -8.08 -3.69
C ALA A 44 -14.78 -6.57 -3.99
N LEU A 45 -13.79 -5.84 -3.48
CA LEU A 45 -13.64 -4.41 -3.73
C LEU A 45 -13.37 -4.11 -5.21
N GLY A 46 -12.54 -4.94 -5.87
CA GLY A 46 -12.25 -4.83 -7.30
C GLY A 46 -13.45 -5.08 -8.22
N LEU A 47 -14.47 -5.80 -7.75
CA LEU A 47 -15.70 -6.04 -8.51
C LEU A 47 -16.78 -4.98 -8.23
N ILE A 48 -16.99 -4.64 -6.95
CA ILE A 48 -18.06 -3.72 -6.53
C ILE A 48 -17.75 -2.28 -6.94
N PHE A 49 -16.49 -1.84 -6.80
CA PHE A 49 -16.13 -0.45 -7.07
C PHE A 49 -16.40 -0.05 -8.54
N PRO A 50 -15.93 -0.78 -9.57
CA PRO A 50 -16.24 -0.45 -10.96
C PRO A 50 -17.74 -0.56 -11.28
N ALA A 51 -18.44 -1.54 -10.70
CA ALA A 51 -19.88 -1.71 -10.92
C ALA A 51 -20.69 -0.51 -10.40
N PHE A 52 -20.47 -0.12 -9.14
CA PHE A 52 -21.14 1.04 -8.54
C PHE A 52 -20.73 2.35 -9.20
N PHE A 53 -19.46 2.49 -9.57
CA PHE A 53 -18.96 3.66 -10.28
C PHE A 53 -19.62 3.81 -11.66
N SER A 54 -19.70 2.72 -12.43
CA SER A 54 -20.37 2.69 -13.74
C SER A 54 -21.87 2.99 -13.62
N ILE A 55 -22.57 2.34 -12.69
CA ILE A 55 -23.99 2.62 -12.39
C ILE A 55 -24.17 4.10 -12.01
N GLY A 56 -23.28 4.64 -11.17
CA GLY A 56 -23.30 6.05 -10.77
C GLY A 56 -23.18 7.00 -11.97
N ILE A 57 -22.22 6.75 -12.87
CA ILE A 57 -22.04 7.55 -14.10
C ILE A 57 -23.27 7.45 -15.00
N ILE A 58 -23.80 6.23 -15.20
CA ILE A 58 -25.01 6.00 -16.00
C ILE A 58 -26.18 6.79 -15.43
N LEU A 59 -26.44 6.70 -14.12
CA LEU A 59 -27.52 7.43 -13.45
C LEU A 59 -27.38 8.95 -13.56
N ILE A 60 -26.15 9.48 -13.49
CA ILE A 60 -25.89 10.92 -13.70
C ILE A 60 -26.12 11.29 -15.16
N SER A 61 -25.66 10.48 -16.11
CA SER A 61 -25.83 10.71 -17.54
C SER A 61 -27.29 10.65 -18.00
N LEU A 62 -28.13 9.88 -17.30
CA LEU A 62 -29.58 9.78 -17.53
C LEU A 62 -30.38 10.86 -16.79
N ALA A 63 -29.76 11.63 -15.89
CA ALA A 63 -30.46 12.66 -15.13
C ALA A 63 -30.95 13.79 -16.06
N PRO A 64 -32.17 14.32 -15.85
CA PRO A 64 -32.72 15.36 -16.71
C PRO A 64 -31.85 16.63 -16.69
N LYS A 65 -31.63 17.22 -17.88
CA LYS A 65 -30.78 18.42 -18.11
C LYS A 65 -31.15 19.66 -17.27
N SER A 66 -32.35 19.67 -16.67
CA SER A 66 -32.83 20.71 -15.75
C SER A 66 -32.17 20.63 -14.36
N ALA A 67 -31.59 19.50 -14.02
CA ALA A 67 -30.60 19.40 -12.95
C ALA A 67 -29.25 19.76 -13.56
N HIS A 68 -28.72 20.96 -13.32
CA HIS A 68 -27.36 21.37 -13.72
C HIS A 68 -26.25 20.60 -12.96
N ILE A 69 -26.32 19.26 -12.98
CA ILE A 69 -25.33 18.32 -12.46
C ILE A 69 -24.45 17.95 -13.66
N ASP A 70 -23.48 18.80 -13.95
CA ASP A 70 -22.49 18.52 -14.97
C ASP A 70 -21.55 17.41 -14.45
N LEU A 71 -21.26 16.41 -15.29
CA LEU A 71 -20.36 15.30 -14.96
C LEU A 71 -19.00 15.83 -14.47
N ASP A 72 -18.52 16.90 -15.08
CA ASP A 72 -17.29 17.58 -14.70
C ASP A 72 -17.31 18.01 -13.24
N ARG A 73 -18.39 18.63 -12.76
CA ARG A 73 -18.50 19.07 -11.35
C ARG A 73 -18.43 17.93 -10.35
N VAL A 74 -18.91 16.74 -10.71
CA VAL A 74 -18.85 15.56 -9.83
C VAL A 74 -17.44 14.95 -9.82
N VAL A 75 -16.78 14.92 -10.97
CA VAL A 75 -15.46 14.29 -11.14
C VAL A 75 -14.35 15.19 -10.62
N THR A 76 -14.37 16.48 -10.99
CA THR A 76 -13.33 17.46 -10.64
C THR A 76 -13.68 18.28 -9.40
N GLY A 77 -14.91 18.23 -8.91
CA GLY A 77 -15.34 19.03 -7.76
C GLY A 77 -15.37 20.53 -8.06
N ASN A 78 -15.68 21.33 -7.05
CA ASN A 78 -15.71 22.78 -7.14
C ASN A 78 -14.75 23.43 -6.12
N LEU A 79 -13.61 22.78 -5.86
CA LEU A 79 -12.65 23.24 -4.86
C LEU A 79 -12.19 24.69 -5.12
N ASP A 80 -12.08 25.08 -6.40
CA ASP A 80 -11.69 26.43 -6.81
C ASP A 80 -12.75 27.49 -6.46
N LEU A 81 -14.01 27.09 -6.31
CA LEU A 81 -15.12 27.96 -5.87
C LEU A 81 -15.34 27.92 -4.35
N ALA A 82 -14.66 27.03 -3.62
CA ALA A 82 -14.80 26.91 -2.16
C ALA A 82 -14.54 28.23 -1.39
N PRO A 83 -13.59 29.11 -1.79
CA PRO A 83 -13.39 30.39 -1.12
C PRO A 83 -14.56 31.38 -1.24
N LEU A 84 -15.49 31.14 -2.18
CA LEU A 84 -16.69 31.95 -2.40
C LEU A 84 -17.85 31.49 -1.51
N ASP A 85 -17.90 30.22 -1.10
CA ASP A 85 -18.91 29.70 -0.17
C ASP A 85 -18.49 29.99 1.29
N ARG A 86 -18.79 31.21 1.74
CA ARG A 86 -18.38 31.72 3.05
C ARG A 86 -19.46 31.54 4.10
N LEU A 87 -19.02 31.19 5.30
CA LEU A 87 -19.87 31.05 6.47
C LEU A 87 -20.07 32.43 7.11
N MET A 88 -21.24 33.03 6.84
CA MET A 88 -21.66 34.28 7.45
C MET A 88 -22.56 33.96 8.64
N VAL A 89 -22.10 34.30 9.85
CA VAL A 89 -22.90 34.17 11.08
C VAL A 89 -22.97 35.56 11.71
N ASP A 90 -24.20 36.03 11.94
CA ASP A 90 -24.46 37.33 12.57
C ASP A 90 -23.75 38.51 11.89
N GLY A 91 -23.66 38.49 10.55
CA GLY A 91 -23.00 39.52 9.75
C GLY A 91 -21.47 39.45 9.72
N HIS A 92 -20.84 38.56 10.49
CA HIS A 92 -19.41 38.32 10.48
C HIS A 92 -19.03 37.17 9.53
N ASP A 93 -18.02 37.42 8.69
CA ASP A 93 -17.45 36.43 7.76
C ASP A 93 -16.39 35.59 8.48
N TYR A 94 -16.71 34.31 8.73
CA TYR A 94 -15.81 33.35 9.36
C TYR A 94 -14.99 32.53 8.34
N GLY A 95 -15.01 32.93 7.07
CA GLY A 95 -14.27 32.27 5.99
C GLY A 95 -15.02 31.10 5.35
N PRO A 96 -14.33 30.24 4.57
CA PRO A 96 -14.98 29.20 3.77
C PRO A 96 -15.69 28.16 4.63
N ARG A 97 -16.98 27.89 4.35
CA ARG A 97 -17.79 26.89 5.07
C ARG A 97 -17.17 25.49 5.03
N VAL A 98 -16.57 25.13 3.90
CA VAL A 98 -15.88 23.84 3.69
C VAL A 98 -14.71 23.64 4.66
N ALA A 99 -13.99 24.72 4.99
CA ALA A 99 -12.87 24.64 5.91
C ALA A 99 -13.35 24.25 7.32
N TRP A 100 -14.47 24.83 7.77
CA TRP A 100 -15.08 24.49 9.05
C TRP A 100 -15.61 23.07 9.10
N SER A 101 -16.29 22.61 8.05
CA SER A 101 -16.83 21.24 8.01
C SER A 101 -15.71 20.19 7.99
N MET A 102 -14.65 20.41 7.21
CA MET A 102 -13.46 19.55 7.22
C MET A 102 -12.69 19.62 8.54
N ALA A 103 -12.55 20.80 9.14
CA ALA A 103 -11.89 20.95 10.44
C ALA A 103 -12.66 20.23 11.55
N LEU A 104 -13.99 20.30 11.54
CA LEU A 104 -14.84 19.55 12.46
C LEU A 104 -14.69 18.04 12.27
N ALA A 105 -14.71 17.56 11.02
CA ALA A 105 -14.50 16.15 10.70
C ALA A 105 -13.12 15.65 11.16
N LEU A 106 -12.06 16.45 10.91
CA LEU A 106 -10.71 16.19 11.40
C LEU A 106 -10.65 16.18 12.93
N GLY A 107 -11.36 17.09 13.59
CA GLY A 107 -11.48 17.16 15.05
C GLY A 107 -12.12 15.91 15.64
N PHE A 108 -13.23 15.43 15.07
CA PHE A 108 -13.89 14.19 15.52
C PHE A 108 -13.02 12.96 15.34
N ILE A 109 -12.40 12.78 14.17
CA ILE A 109 -11.56 11.61 13.92
C ILE A 109 -10.26 11.68 14.74
N GLY A 110 -9.68 12.87 14.88
CA GLY A 110 -8.50 13.11 15.72
C GLY A 110 -8.79 12.85 17.20
N PHE A 111 -9.94 13.30 17.71
CA PHE A 111 -10.40 13.01 19.06
C PHE A 111 -10.59 11.51 19.29
N TYR A 112 -11.25 10.81 18.35
CA TYR A 112 -11.41 9.36 18.42
C TYR A 112 -10.07 8.63 18.43
N LEU A 113 -9.14 8.99 17.53
CA LEU A 113 -7.80 8.42 17.48
C LEU A 113 -7.03 8.68 18.78
N ALA A 114 -7.09 9.89 19.33
CA ALA A 114 -6.40 10.23 20.56
C ALA A 114 -6.97 9.47 21.77
N ALA A 115 -8.30 9.37 21.88
CA ALA A 115 -8.97 8.66 22.96
C ALA A 115 -8.76 7.14 22.90
N TYR A 116 -8.80 6.56 21.70
CA TYR A 116 -8.69 5.11 21.48
C TYR A 116 -7.31 4.65 21.05
N TRP A 117 -6.28 5.51 20.99
CA TRP A 117 -4.96 5.21 20.40
C TRP A 117 -4.38 3.87 20.86
N ARG A 118 -4.31 3.69 22.18
CA ARG A 118 -3.76 2.47 22.78
C ARG A 118 -4.61 1.26 22.45
N HIS A 119 -5.93 1.37 22.55
CA HIS A 119 -6.87 0.28 22.26
C HIS A 119 -6.86 -0.12 20.78
N LEU A 120 -6.78 0.86 19.87
CA LEU A 120 -6.72 0.62 18.43
C LEU A 120 -5.48 -0.19 18.07
N HIS A 121 -4.34 0.11 18.69
CA HIS A 121 -3.10 -0.65 18.50
C HIS A 121 -3.32 -2.13 18.83
N TRP A 122 -3.86 -2.46 20.01
CA TRP A 122 -4.15 -3.85 20.38
C TRP A 122 -5.16 -4.52 19.43
N ILE A 123 -6.23 -3.80 19.09
CA ILE A 123 -7.29 -4.29 18.20
C ILE A 123 -6.75 -4.62 16.79
N LEU A 124 -5.82 -3.82 16.28
CA LEU A 124 -5.24 -3.98 14.94
C LEU A 124 -4.23 -5.14 14.87
N PHE A 125 -3.44 -5.37 15.91
CA PHE A 125 -2.39 -6.40 15.90
C PHE A 125 -2.82 -7.75 16.46
N ASP A 126 -3.77 -7.76 17.41
CA ASP A 126 -4.31 -8.99 17.99
C ASP A 126 -5.80 -8.84 18.36
N PRO A 127 -6.71 -9.01 17.38
CA PRO A 127 -8.14 -8.98 17.63
C PRO A 127 -8.62 -10.03 18.64
N ALA A 128 -7.96 -11.21 18.70
CA ALA A 128 -8.35 -12.30 19.59
C ALA A 128 -7.95 -11.98 21.05
N GLY A 129 -6.73 -11.49 21.26
CA GLY A 129 -6.26 -10.99 22.55
C GLY A 129 -7.05 -9.76 23.01
N ALA A 130 -7.45 -8.88 22.10
CA ALA A 130 -8.33 -7.74 22.42
C ALA A 130 -9.71 -8.21 22.95
N HIS A 131 -10.30 -9.25 22.36
CA HIS A 131 -11.53 -9.86 22.87
C HIS A 131 -11.33 -10.46 24.27
N ALA A 132 -10.21 -11.16 24.50
CA ALA A 132 -9.88 -11.74 25.81
C ALA A 132 -9.71 -10.67 26.91
N MET A 133 -9.22 -9.48 26.55
CA MET A 133 -9.12 -8.31 27.43
C MET A 133 -10.47 -7.57 27.65
N GLY A 134 -11.58 -8.08 27.11
CA GLY A 134 -12.91 -7.48 27.25
C GLY A 134 -13.19 -6.29 26.31
N LEU A 135 -12.28 -6.00 25.37
CA LEU A 135 -12.55 -5.01 24.33
C LEU A 135 -13.53 -5.60 23.31
N LYS A 136 -14.20 -4.72 22.56
CA LYS A 136 -15.09 -5.08 21.45
C LYS A 136 -14.50 -4.57 20.13
N PRO A 137 -13.46 -5.23 19.57
CA PRO A 137 -12.81 -4.89 18.30
C PRO A 137 -13.79 -4.46 17.21
N ASP A 138 -14.83 -5.27 16.99
CA ASP A 138 -15.81 -5.05 15.93
C ASP A 138 -16.52 -3.70 16.06
N ARG A 139 -16.84 -3.29 17.29
CA ARG A 139 -17.50 -1.99 17.52
C ARG A 139 -16.56 -0.82 17.26
N ALA A 140 -15.31 -0.93 17.70
CA ALA A 140 -14.32 0.12 17.51
C ALA A 140 -14.00 0.32 16.01
N LEU A 141 -13.89 -0.78 15.25
CA LEU A 141 -13.69 -0.74 13.82
C LEU A 141 -14.92 -0.21 13.08
N SER A 142 -16.13 -0.61 13.47
CA SER A 142 -17.38 -0.07 12.89
C SER A 142 -17.53 1.44 13.11
N ILE A 143 -17.16 1.97 14.28
CA ILE A 143 -17.16 3.42 14.54
C ILE A 143 -16.14 4.12 13.63
N LEU A 144 -14.95 3.55 13.46
CA LEU A 144 -13.92 4.11 12.58
C LEU A 144 -14.39 4.12 11.11
N LEU A 145 -15.05 3.06 10.65
CA LEU A 145 -15.65 2.96 9.32
C LEU A 145 -16.75 4.00 9.12
N LEU A 146 -17.62 4.20 10.13
CA LEU A 146 -18.65 5.24 10.11
C LEU A 146 -18.04 6.64 9.98
N LEU A 147 -17.07 6.98 10.83
CA LEU A 147 -16.37 8.26 10.80
C LEU A 147 -15.72 8.50 9.43
N THR A 148 -15.00 7.49 8.92
CA THR A 148 -14.34 7.54 7.61
C THR A 148 -15.36 7.78 6.48
N THR A 149 -16.50 7.09 6.52
CA THR A 149 -17.59 7.27 5.54
C THR A 149 -18.15 8.68 5.56
N CYS A 150 -18.32 9.27 6.75
CA CYS A 150 -18.76 10.66 6.89
C CYS A 150 -17.74 11.64 6.32
N VAL A 151 -16.44 11.47 6.62
CA VAL A 151 -15.37 12.33 6.07
C VAL A 151 -15.34 12.25 4.55
N ILE A 152 -15.36 11.04 3.99
CA ILE A 152 -15.33 10.81 2.54
C ILE A 152 -16.55 11.46 1.86
N THR A 153 -17.74 11.29 2.44
CA THR A 153 -18.98 11.88 1.91
C THR A 153 -18.90 13.41 1.87
N LEU A 154 -18.39 14.01 2.95
CA LEU A 154 -18.22 15.46 3.04
C LEU A 154 -17.13 15.97 2.07
N ALA A 155 -16.07 15.19 1.87
CA ALA A 155 -15.00 15.53 0.93
C ALA A 155 -15.49 15.48 -0.53
N PHE A 156 -16.30 14.48 -0.90
CA PHE A 156 -16.80 14.33 -2.28
C PHE A 156 -17.56 15.54 -2.81
N GLU A 157 -18.33 16.24 -1.96
CA GLU A 157 -19.10 17.43 -2.36
C GLU A 157 -18.21 18.56 -2.89
N THR A 158 -17.00 18.68 -2.34
CA THR A 158 -16.13 19.86 -2.56
C THR A 158 -14.93 19.52 -3.43
N MET A 159 -14.32 18.36 -3.17
CA MET A 159 -13.08 17.90 -3.78
C MET A 159 -13.31 17.09 -5.06
N GLY A 160 -14.53 16.58 -5.29
CA GLY A 160 -14.81 15.71 -6.42
C GLY A 160 -14.27 14.29 -6.23
N THR A 161 -14.68 13.38 -7.11
CA THR A 161 -14.41 11.95 -6.90
C THR A 161 -12.96 11.54 -7.10
N VAL A 162 -12.28 12.13 -8.09
CA VAL A 162 -10.92 11.74 -8.45
C VAL A 162 -9.92 12.08 -7.36
N MET A 163 -10.01 13.29 -6.78
CA MET A 163 -9.09 13.70 -5.73
C MET A 163 -9.32 12.95 -4.43
N VAL A 164 -10.58 12.69 -4.06
CA VAL A 164 -10.89 11.89 -2.87
C VAL A 164 -10.29 10.48 -2.99
N VAL A 165 -10.48 9.80 -4.12
CA VAL A 165 -9.92 8.46 -4.33
C VAL A 165 -8.39 8.47 -4.34
N SER A 166 -7.78 9.44 -5.02
CA SER A 166 -6.31 9.52 -5.08
C SER A 166 -5.69 9.79 -3.71
N LEU A 167 -6.23 10.70 -2.91
CA LEU A 167 -5.76 11.03 -1.56
C LEU A 167 -6.12 9.96 -0.52
N LEU A 168 -7.11 9.12 -0.78
CA LEU A 168 -7.42 7.98 0.07
C LEU A 168 -6.40 6.84 -0.14
N VAL A 169 -6.00 6.59 -1.38
CA VAL A 169 -5.16 5.43 -1.74
C VAL A 169 -3.67 5.77 -1.73
N ALA A 170 -3.25 6.80 -2.46
CA ALA A 170 -1.83 7.05 -2.72
C ALA A 170 -1.02 7.39 -1.46
N PRO A 171 -1.45 8.30 -0.56
CA PRO A 171 -0.72 8.59 0.68
C PRO A 171 -0.67 7.39 1.63
N GLY A 172 -1.75 6.63 1.76
CA GLY A 172 -1.80 5.43 2.60
C GLY A 172 -0.89 4.31 2.09
N ALA A 173 -0.87 4.08 0.78
CA ALA A 173 0.03 3.12 0.15
C ALA A 173 1.50 3.58 0.22
N THR A 174 1.75 4.88 0.05
CA THR A 174 3.09 5.48 0.22
C THR A 174 3.60 5.28 1.64
N ALA A 175 2.79 5.62 2.64
CA ALA A 175 3.16 5.45 4.04
C ALA A 175 3.38 3.98 4.40
N TRP A 176 2.61 3.06 3.83
CA TRP A 176 2.79 1.62 4.01
C TRP A 176 4.18 1.16 3.53
N LEU A 177 4.64 1.65 2.38
CA LEU A 177 5.96 1.31 1.82
C LEU A 177 7.13 1.88 2.63
N LEU A 178 6.94 3.02 3.30
CA LEU A 178 8.00 3.74 4.02
C LEU A 178 8.07 3.41 5.52
N SER A 179 6.98 2.95 6.13
CA SER A 179 6.86 2.83 7.58
C SER A 179 6.78 1.38 8.06
N ARG A 180 7.13 1.17 9.35
CA ARG A 180 7.05 -0.15 10.03
C ARG A 180 6.19 -0.15 11.28
N ASN A 181 5.87 1.04 11.77
CA ASN A 181 5.14 1.24 13.02
C ASN A 181 3.90 2.07 12.71
N LEU A 182 2.80 1.79 13.41
CA LEU A 182 1.52 2.48 13.22
C LEU A 182 1.64 4.01 13.36
N THR A 183 2.44 4.49 14.31
CA THR A 183 2.67 5.94 14.50
C THR A 183 3.35 6.57 13.27
N ASN A 184 4.40 5.92 12.76
CA ASN A 184 5.11 6.41 11.59
C ASN A 184 4.23 6.32 10.34
N TYR A 185 3.41 5.27 10.24
CA TYR A 185 2.43 5.12 9.16
C TYR A 185 1.48 6.33 9.08
N LEU A 186 0.91 6.75 10.21
CA LEU A 186 0.04 7.93 10.23
C LEU A 186 0.81 9.22 9.93
N LEU A 187 1.99 9.39 10.51
CA LEU A 187 2.79 10.60 10.29
C LEU A 187 3.18 10.75 8.81
N PHE A 188 3.64 9.66 8.17
CA PHE A 188 3.95 9.66 6.75
C PHE A 188 2.71 9.86 5.89
N THR A 189 1.56 9.27 6.24
CA THR A 189 0.31 9.50 5.51
C THR A 189 -0.05 10.98 5.50
N VAL A 190 0.01 11.64 6.67
CA VAL A 190 -0.27 13.08 6.78
C VAL A 190 0.76 13.91 6.02
N ALA A 191 2.06 13.60 6.16
CA ALA A 191 3.13 14.32 5.49
C ALA A 191 3.03 14.22 3.95
N VAL A 192 2.74 13.02 3.43
CA VAL A 192 2.56 12.79 1.99
C VAL A 192 1.30 13.47 1.47
N SER A 193 0.18 13.38 2.19
CA SER A 193 -1.06 14.09 1.82
C SER A 193 -0.86 15.61 1.79
N LEU A 194 -0.18 16.17 2.78
CA LEU A 194 0.13 17.61 2.83
C LEU A 194 1.09 17.99 1.70
N GLY A 195 2.13 17.19 1.45
CA GLY A 195 3.05 17.37 0.35
C GLY A 195 2.35 17.35 -1.01
N ALA A 196 1.44 16.39 -1.23
CA ALA A 196 0.64 16.31 -2.45
C ALA A 196 -0.23 17.56 -2.65
N ALA A 197 -0.90 18.04 -1.59
CA ALA A 197 -1.72 19.24 -1.64
C ALA A 197 -0.88 20.51 -1.96
N LEU A 198 0.30 20.64 -1.34
CA LEU A 198 1.19 21.77 -1.60
C LEU A 198 1.74 21.74 -3.03
N ILE A 199 2.28 20.60 -3.47
CA ILE A 199 2.81 20.42 -4.83
C ILE A 199 1.70 20.64 -5.85
N GLY A 200 0.50 20.07 -5.62
CA GLY A 200 -0.67 20.27 -6.45
C GLY A 200 -1.06 21.73 -6.57
N ARG A 201 -1.08 22.47 -5.45
CA ARG A 201 -1.38 23.90 -5.45
C ARG A 201 -0.35 24.72 -6.23
N PHE A 202 0.93 24.45 -6.04
CA PHE A 202 1.98 25.12 -6.81
C PHE A 202 1.90 24.80 -8.30
N ALA A 203 1.62 23.53 -8.66
CA ALA A 203 1.43 23.12 -10.04
C ALA A 203 0.25 23.86 -10.68
N THR A 204 -0.91 23.92 -10.02
CA THR A 204 -2.06 24.70 -10.50
C THR A 204 -1.71 26.15 -10.79
N LEU A 205 -0.92 26.81 -9.93
CA LEU A 205 -0.49 28.19 -10.15
C LEU A 205 0.51 28.34 -11.30
N ALA A 206 1.28 27.29 -11.62
CA ALA A 206 2.31 27.33 -12.65
C ALA A 206 1.77 27.04 -14.06
N ILE A 207 0.76 26.17 -14.17
CA ILE A 207 0.24 25.69 -15.47
C ILE A 207 -1.27 25.95 -15.67
N ASP A 208 -1.89 26.77 -14.80
CA ASP A 208 -3.34 27.08 -14.81
C ASP A 208 -4.24 25.83 -14.89
N ALA A 209 -3.79 24.74 -14.27
CA ALA A 209 -4.51 23.47 -14.24
C ALA A 209 -5.49 23.38 -13.06
N SER A 210 -6.54 22.57 -13.18
CA SER A 210 -7.48 22.30 -12.08
C SER A 210 -6.77 21.84 -10.81
N THR A 211 -7.08 22.48 -9.66
CA THR A 211 -6.49 22.16 -8.34
C THR A 211 -6.68 20.69 -7.97
N THR A 212 -7.87 20.15 -8.27
CA THR A 212 -8.23 18.76 -8.02
C THR A 212 -7.35 17.80 -8.82
N ALA A 213 -7.19 18.04 -10.12
CA ALA A 213 -6.39 17.19 -11.00
C ALA A 213 -4.91 17.27 -10.66
N ALA A 214 -4.38 18.48 -10.45
CA ALA A 214 -2.97 18.70 -10.12
C ALA A 214 -2.59 18.03 -8.79
N THR A 215 -3.42 18.14 -7.76
CA THR A 215 -3.20 17.49 -6.46
C THR A 215 -3.27 15.96 -6.57
N SER A 216 -4.20 15.44 -7.37
CA SER A 216 -4.30 13.99 -7.61
C SER A 216 -3.04 13.45 -8.31
N CYS A 217 -2.58 14.13 -9.36
CA CYS A 217 -1.35 13.78 -10.06
C CYS A 217 -0.12 13.87 -9.14
N ALA A 218 -0.04 14.88 -8.28
CA ALA A 218 1.03 15.01 -7.30
C ALA A 218 1.03 13.84 -6.30
N ALA A 219 -0.13 13.44 -5.79
CA ALA A 219 -0.26 12.29 -4.88
C ALA A 219 0.20 10.98 -5.55
N LEU A 220 -0.22 10.73 -6.80
CA LEU A 220 0.23 9.56 -7.56
C LEU A 220 1.72 9.61 -7.90
N ALA A 221 2.28 10.78 -8.21
CA ALA A 221 3.71 10.95 -8.46
C ALA A 221 4.53 10.64 -7.20
N LEU A 222 4.12 11.17 -6.04
CA LEU A 222 4.75 10.86 -4.76
C LEU A 222 4.68 9.35 -4.46
N PHE A 223 3.53 8.72 -4.66
CA PHE A 223 3.42 7.27 -4.53
C PHE A 223 4.32 6.52 -5.51
N GLY A 224 4.35 6.91 -6.78
CA GLY A 224 5.19 6.28 -7.81
C GLY A 224 6.68 6.38 -7.48
N THR A 225 7.14 7.54 -7.00
CA THR A 225 8.53 7.72 -6.57
C THR A 225 8.86 6.86 -5.34
N ALA A 226 7.97 6.80 -4.36
CA ALA A 226 8.11 5.92 -3.21
C ALA A 226 8.11 4.44 -3.60
N PHE A 227 7.24 4.02 -4.51
CA PHE A 227 7.17 2.65 -5.00
C PHE A 227 8.46 2.20 -5.71
N LEU A 228 9.11 3.11 -6.43
CA LEU A 228 10.39 2.82 -7.08
C LEU A 228 11.56 2.79 -6.10
N LEU A 229 11.59 3.74 -5.16
CA LEU A 229 12.75 4.00 -4.29
C LEU A 229 12.66 3.36 -2.90
N ALA A 230 11.51 2.78 -2.51
CA ALA A 230 11.32 2.26 -1.16
C ALA A 230 12.41 1.23 -0.80
N PRO A 231 13.03 1.35 0.39
CA PRO A 231 14.29 0.67 0.70
C PRO A 231 14.19 -0.85 0.85
N GLN A 232 13.00 -1.43 1.05
CA GLN A 232 12.82 -2.88 1.22
C GLN A 232 11.73 -3.45 0.30
N GLU A 233 10.59 -2.77 0.21
CA GLU A 233 9.46 -3.15 -0.65
C GLU A 233 9.58 -2.60 -2.08
N GLY A 234 10.44 -1.61 -2.30
CA GLY A 234 10.54 -0.93 -3.59
C GLY A 234 11.06 -1.83 -4.69
N LEU A 235 10.62 -1.58 -5.92
CA LEU A 235 10.95 -2.41 -7.07
C LEU A 235 12.47 -2.57 -7.25
N ILE A 236 13.23 -1.49 -7.05
CA ILE A 236 14.70 -1.48 -7.15
C ILE A 236 15.35 -2.25 -6.00
N ALA A 237 14.83 -2.10 -4.78
CA ALA A 237 15.35 -2.83 -3.62
C ALA A 237 15.13 -4.34 -3.77
N ARG A 238 13.93 -4.76 -4.19
CA ARG A 238 13.58 -6.17 -4.46
C ARG A 238 14.43 -6.75 -5.59
N TRP A 239 14.64 -6.00 -6.66
CA TRP A 239 15.49 -6.42 -7.77
C TRP A 239 16.96 -6.57 -7.35
N ARG A 240 17.49 -5.65 -6.53
CA ARG A 240 18.86 -5.80 -5.98
C ARG A 240 18.98 -6.95 -4.98
N ALA A 241 17.95 -7.15 -4.15
CA ALA A 241 17.91 -8.24 -3.19
C ALA A 241 17.87 -9.60 -3.89
N SER A 242 17.07 -9.76 -4.95
CA SER A 242 16.99 -11.02 -5.71
C SER A 242 18.31 -11.38 -6.39
N ILE A 243 19.05 -10.39 -6.92
CA ILE A 243 20.39 -10.60 -7.46
C ILE A 243 21.35 -11.08 -6.36
N LYS A 244 21.37 -10.42 -5.20
CA LYS A 244 22.24 -10.82 -4.07
C LYS A 244 21.90 -12.21 -3.53
N ILE A 245 20.61 -12.55 -3.45
CA ILE A 245 20.15 -13.88 -3.03
C ILE A 245 20.64 -14.94 -4.01
N ARG A 246 20.47 -14.70 -5.32
CA ARG A 246 20.91 -15.63 -6.36
C ARG A 246 22.41 -15.89 -6.30
N GLU A 247 23.22 -14.84 -6.14
CA GLU A 247 24.66 -14.99 -6.00
C GLU A 247 25.07 -15.78 -4.73
N ARG A 248 24.34 -15.63 -3.62
CA ARG A 248 24.59 -16.41 -2.39
C ARG A 248 24.21 -17.88 -2.57
N LEU A 249 23.10 -18.15 -3.26
CA LEU A 249 22.66 -19.51 -3.56
C LEU A 249 23.65 -20.21 -4.49
N ASP A 250 24.13 -19.54 -5.53
CA ASP A 250 25.14 -20.10 -6.45
C ASP A 250 26.43 -20.47 -5.69
N ALA A 251 26.92 -19.58 -4.82
CA ALA A 251 28.08 -19.85 -3.98
C ALA A 251 27.86 -21.03 -3.02
N ARG A 252 26.68 -21.12 -2.39
CA ARG A 252 26.35 -22.24 -1.49
C ARG A 252 26.24 -23.58 -2.21
N LEU A 253 25.63 -23.61 -3.41
CA LEU A 253 25.52 -24.82 -4.22
C LEU A 253 26.91 -25.36 -4.58
N ILE A 254 27.82 -24.48 -5.01
CA ILE A 254 29.20 -24.87 -5.31
C ILE A 254 29.90 -25.38 -4.04
N LEU A 255 29.74 -24.69 -2.91
CA LEU A 255 30.36 -25.10 -1.65
C LEU A 255 29.89 -26.50 -1.19
N VAL A 256 28.60 -26.78 -1.27
CA VAL A 256 28.02 -28.09 -0.92
C VAL A 256 28.53 -29.17 -1.90
N HIS A 257 28.61 -28.86 -3.19
CA HIS A 257 29.14 -29.78 -4.19
C HIS A 257 30.61 -30.13 -3.93
N LEU A 258 31.47 -29.12 -3.70
CA LEU A 258 32.88 -29.32 -3.36
C LEU A 258 33.03 -30.18 -2.10
N TRP A 259 32.30 -29.84 -1.04
CA TRP A 259 32.31 -30.59 0.21
C TRP A 259 31.86 -32.06 0.04
N HIS A 260 30.81 -32.30 -0.73
CA HIS A 260 30.28 -33.64 -0.96
C HIS A 260 31.30 -34.54 -1.68
N HIS A 261 31.99 -34.00 -2.69
CA HIS A 261 32.99 -34.75 -3.45
C HIS A 261 34.35 -34.88 -2.75
N GLU A 262 34.71 -33.93 -1.86
CA GLU A 262 35.85 -34.09 -0.95
C GLU A 262 35.66 -35.24 0.05
N ILE A 263 34.44 -35.41 0.57
CA ILE A 263 34.13 -36.53 1.48
C ILE A 263 34.07 -37.87 0.75
N ARG A 264 33.54 -37.89 -0.48
CA ARG A 264 33.46 -39.12 -1.29
C ARG A 264 34.82 -39.61 -1.78
N GLY A 265 35.84 -38.75 -1.79
CA GLY A 265 37.17 -39.07 -2.31
C GLY A 265 37.30 -38.94 -3.83
N ASP A 266 36.31 -38.34 -4.51
CA ASP A 266 36.27 -38.16 -5.98
C ASP A 266 36.75 -36.75 -6.40
N SER A 267 37.49 -36.06 -5.52
CA SER A 267 37.86 -34.65 -5.68
C SER A 267 38.70 -34.37 -6.93
N GLU A 268 39.51 -35.33 -7.41
CA GLU A 268 40.44 -35.14 -8.52
C GLU A 268 39.76 -34.90 -9.87
N ILE A 269 38.51 -35.35 -10.04
CA ILE A 269 37.75 -35.23 -11.28
C ILE A 269 36.63 -34.18 -11.11
N GLU A 270 35.94 -34.23 -9.98
CA GLU A 270 34.69 -33.49 -9.77
C GLU A 270 34.90 -32.05 -9.29
N CYS A 271 36.06 -31.74 -8.69
CA CYS A 271 36.37 -30.39 -8.22
C CYS A 271 37.12 -29.52 -9.25
N LEU A 272 37.18 -29.96 -10.51
CA LEU A 272 37.70 -29.18 -11.63
C LEU A 272 36.67 -28.14 -12.09
N ALA A 273 37.13 -26.96 -12.54
CA ALA A 273 36.24 -25.91 -13.04
C ALA A 273 35.34 -26.38 -14.20
N SER A 274 35.86 -27.24 -15.08
CA SER A 274 35.11 -27.83 -16.19
C SER A 274 34.05 -28.86 -15.74
N ALA A 275 34.31 -29.61 -14.67
CA ALA A 275 33.35 -30.56 -14.11
C ALA A 275 32.23 -29.81 -13.37
N LEU A 276 32.57 -28.76 -12.62
CA LEU A 276 31.61 -27.86 -11.98
C LEU A 276 30.66 -27.22 -12.99
N GLU A 277 31.18 -26.76 -14.15
CA GLU A 277 30.36 -26.18 -15.21
C GLU A 277 29.34 -27.20 -15.75
N HIS A 278 29.79 -28.43 -16.00
CA HIS A 278 28.98 -29.50 -16.57
C HIS A 278 27.93 -30.03 -15.59
N HIS A 279 28.30 -30.31 -14.34
CA HIS A 279 27.41 -30.92 -13.34
C HIS A 279 26.42 -29.93 -12.73
N LEU A 280 26.80 -28.66 -12.57
CA LEU A 280 25.90 -27.63 -12.07
C LEU A 280 25.12 -26.92 -13.18
N ASN A 281 25.41 -27.23 -14.46
CA ASN A 281 24.84 -26.59 -15.64
C ASN A 281 24.87 -25.04 -15.52
N MET A 282 25.99 -24.52 -15.01
CA MET A 282 26.16 -23.09 -14.74
C MET A 282 27.10 -22.49 -15.79
N PRO A 283 26.74 -21.39 -16.47
CA PRO A 283 27.65 -20.76 -17.43
C PRO A 283 28.92 -20.22 -16.75
N GLU A 284 30.05 -20.32 -17.45
CA GLU A 284 31.40 -19.98 -16.95
C GLU A 284 31.49 -18.63 -16.21
N VAL A 285 30.84 -17.58 -16.74
CA VAL A 285 30.80 -16.24 -16.12
C VAL A 285 30.21 -16.27 -14.70
N ARG A 286 29.15 -17.08 -14.52
CA ARG A 286 28.42 -17.20 -13.26
C ARG A 286 29.18 -18.07 -12.26
N LEU A 287 29.77 -19.16 -12.75
CA LEU A 287 30.63 -20.04 -11.97
C LEU A 287 31.84 -19.27 -11.42
N ASN A 288 32.57 -18.55 -12.28
CA ASN A 288 33.72 -17.74 -11.86
C ASN A 288 33.34 -16.66 -10.85
N LYS A 289 32.18 -16.02 -11.01
CA LYS A 289 31.68 -15.01 -10.07
C LYS A 289 31.38 -15.62 -8.68
N ALA A 290 30.82 -16.82 -8.64
CA ALA A 290 30.51 -17.51 -7.39
C ALA A 290 31.77 -18.06 -6.71
N LEU A 291 32.72 -18.62 -7.46
CA LEU A 291 34.04 -19.05 -6.96
C LEU A 291 34.84 -17.88 -6.39
N ASN A 292 34.93 -16.76 -7.11
CA ASN A 292 35.59 -15.55 -6.61
C ASN A 292 34.98 -15.05 -5.30
N ARG A 293 33.68 -15.23 -5.12
CA ARG A 293 32.99 -14.88 -3.88
C ARG A 293 33.35 -15.84 -2.75
N LEU A 294 33.37 -17.15 -3.00
CA LEU A 294 33.82 -18.14 -2.02
C LEU A 294 35.26 -17.92 -1.57
N VAL A 295 36.15 -17.54 -2.50
CA VAL A 295 37.53 -17.15 -2.17
C VAL A 295 37.57 -15.90 -1.31
N LYS A 296 36.79 -14.87 -1.68
CA LYS A 296 36.71 -13.63 -0.90
C LYS A 296 36.17 -13.86 0.51
N ASP A 297 35.21 -14.75 0.65
CA ASP A 297 34.59 -15.13 1.92
C ASP A 297 35.43 -16.19 2.69
N GLN A 298 36.61 -16.57 2.17
CA GLN A 298 37.54 -17.56 2.74
C GLN A 298 36.93 -18.96 2.94
N LEU A 299 35.95 -19.33 2.11
CA LEU A 299 35.24 -20.62 2.17
C LEU A 299 35.80 -21.65 1.19
N ALA A 300 36.43 -21.21 0.10
CA ALA A 300 37.07 -22.10 -0.85
C ALA A 300 38.41 -21.51 -1.32
N GLU A 301 39.34 -22.38 -1.67
CA GLU A 301 40.65 -22.03 -2.20
C GLU A 301 40.95 -22.82 -3.47
N LYS A 302 41.86 -22.28 -4.29
CA LYS A 302 42.29 -22.92 -5.52
C LYS A 302 43.65 -23.58 -5.31
N ASN A 303 43.70 -24.89 -5.42
CA ASN A 303 44.91 -25.68 -5.29
C ASN A 303 45.28 -26.29 -6.66
N GLY A 304 46.07 -25.56 -7.44
CA GLY A 304 46.38 -25.95 -8.83
C GLY A 304 45.15 -25.89 -9.75
N PRO A 305 44.79 -26.99 -10.46
CA PRO A 305 43.58 -27.04 -11.28
C PRO A 305 42.29 -27.29 -10.47
N LEU A 306 42.42 -27.68 -9.20
CA LEU A 306 41.32 -28.11 -8.33
C LEU A 306 40.85 -26.99 -7.40
N TRP A 307 39.56 -26.99 -7.12
CA TRP A 307 38.94 -26.16 -6.09
C TRP A 307 38.73 -26.99 -4.83
N GLN A 308 39.14 -26.47 -3.67
CA GLN A 308 39.01 -27.16 -2.39
C GLN A 308 38.31 -26.27 -1.38
N THR A 309 37.58 -26.86 -0.43
CA THR A 309 36.95 -26.13 0.65
C THR A 309 37.95 -25.87 1.77
N THR A 310 37.90 -24.68 2.36
CA THR A 310 38.75 -24.36 3.52
C THR A 310 38.17 -25.02 4.79
N THR A 311 38.88 -24.94 5.92
CA THR A 311 38.35 -25.39 7.22
C THR A 311 37.05 -24.66 7.61
N ALA A 312 36.90 -23.39 7.20
CA ALA A 312 35.66 -22.64 7.39
C ALA A 312 34.57 -23.08 6.39
N GLY A 313 34.95 -23.36 5.14
CA GLY A 313 34.07 -23.86 4.09
C GLY A 313 33.46 -25.22 4.40
N THR A 314 34.27 -26.17 4.87
CA THR A 314 33.83 -27.52 5.27
C THR A 314 32.80 -27.47 6.40
N LEU A 315 33.02 -26.64 7.42
CA LEU A 315 32.07 -26.46 8.53
C LEU A 315 30.73 -25.89 8.05
N LEU A 316 30.76 -24.89 7.17
CA LEU A 316 29.56 -24.26 6.64
C LEU A 316 28.84 -25.14 5.61
N GLY A 317 29.58 -25.90 4.79
CA GLY A 317 29.01 -26.90 3.88
C GLY A 317 28.27 -28.00 4.63
N ARG A 318 28.86 -28.50 5.71
CA ARG A 318 28.25 -29.48 6.61
C ARG A 318 26.96 -28.95 7.25
N SER A 319 26.99 -27.75 7.84
CA SER A 319 25.80 -27.19 8.49
C SER A 319 24.64 -26.97 7.52
N LEU A 320 24.92 -26.57 6.27
CA LEU A 320 23.89 -26.37 5.25
C LEU A 320 23.15 -27.66 4.86
N VAL A 321 23.84 -28.81 4.90
CA VAL A 321 23.22 -30.12 4.61
C VAL A 321 22.48 -30.66 5.83
N GLU A 322 23.04 -30.49 7.03
CA GLU A 322 22.38 -30.89 8.29
C GLU A 322 21.09 -30.08 8.54
N ASP A 323 21.08 -28.78 8.26
CA ASP A 323 19.88 -27.93 8.36
C ASP A 323 18.76 -28.36 7.40
N ASP A 324 19.10 -28.78 6.17
CA ASP A 324 18.10 -29.24 5.17
C ASP A 324 17.50 -30.61 5.55
N MET A 325 18.31 -31.50 6.15
CA MET A 325 17.86 -32.81 6.62
C MET A 325 17.00 -32.70 7.89
N GLY A 326 17.35 -31.81 8.82
CA GLY A 326 16.54 -31.55 10.02
C GLY A 326 15.19 -30.89 9.71
N SER A 327 15.09 -30.10 8.64
CA SER A 327 13.84 -29.47 8.21
C SER A 327 12.83 -30.42 7.51
N ARG A 328 13.25 -31.65 7.19
CA ARG A 328 12.42 -32.68 6.54
C ARG A 328 11.85 -33.71 7.51
N GLU A 329 12.32 -33.74 8.75
CA GLU A 329 11.87 -34.69 9.79
C GLU A 329 10.80 -34.10 10.74
N ASP A 330 10.48 -32.81 10.63
CA ASP A 330 9.38 -32.11 11.31
C ASP A 330 8.21 -31.78 10.36
#